data_AF-A0A562D7Y1-F1
#
_entry.id   AF-A0A562D7Y1-F1
#
_cell.length_a   1.000
_cell.length_b   1.000
_cell.length_c   1.000
_cell.angle_alpha   90.00
_cell.angle_beta   90.00
_cell.angle_gamma   90.00
#
_symmetry.space_group_name_H-M   'P 1'
#
loop_
_entity.id
_entity.type
_entity.pdbx_description
1 polymer ?
#
loop_
_entity_poly.entity_id
_entity_poly.type
_entity_poly.pdbx_seq_one_letter_code
_entity_poly.pdbx_strand_id
1 'polypeptide(L)'
;MLRYFVVSSRAKEVGRSVSEYEGVSGFSSTVVSLVVSIEWFDGPLTLEQKHRLLDEHVQWYRLYGMPMHSVPASWEDFLEYWDRMCRTVLEDNKATRDVLDLSNLDRPPFLRWFPEGVWKLIRPPVTAGFLWLTVGLYDPSVRELLGYRWSRPEAALHALVGRVIGLGTKLVPWRYRYHPRARAGWDRAFGRIPADTGLLETPGRNLPPLDRRDSPMHYSPKVTDRHRPTSVSP
;
A
#
# COMPACT_ATOMS: atom_id res chain seq x y z
N MET A 1 -5.27 -3.00 -2.82
CA MET A 1 -6.30 -2.80 -3.87
C MET A 1 -6.55 -4.07 -4.67
N LEU A 2 -5.51 -4.76 -5.16
CA LEU A 2 -5.63 -6.01 -5.94
C LEU A 2 -6.31 -7.19 -5.21
N ARG A 3 -6.26 -7.24 -3.87
CA ARG A 3 -7.03 -8.22 -3.06
C ARG A 3 -8.54 -8.21 -3.34
N TYR A 4 -9.09 -7.09 -3.80
CA TYR A 4 -10.53 -6.96 -4.10
C TYR A 4 -10.89 -7.27 -5.55
N PHE A 5 -9.89 -7.41 -6.43
CA PHE A 5 -10.11 -7.78 -7.83
C PHE A 5 -10.30 -9.30 -8.01
N VAL A 6 -9.95 -10.11 -7.00
CA VAL A 6 -10.04 -11.57 -7.08
C VAL A 6 -11.22 -12.04 -6.24
N VAL A 7 -12.38 -12.18 -6.88
CA VAL A 7 -13.48 -13.02 -6.36
C VAL A 7 -14.06 -13.89 -7.47
N SER A 8 -13.62 -15.15 -7.45
CA SER A 8 -14.45 -16.37 -7.47
C SER A 8 -15.09 -16.94 -8.76
N SER A 9 -14.82 -16.46 -9.98
CA SER A 9 -15.39 -17.16 -11.16
C SER A 9 -14.48 -18.30 -11.67
N ARG A 10 -13.18 -18.03 -11.86
CA ARG A 10 -12.26 -18.97 -12.53
C ARG A 10 -11.41 -19.89 -11.67
N ALA A 11 -11.33 -19.69 -10.35
CA ALA A 11 -10.63 -20.63 -9.45
C ALA A 11 -11.22 -22.06 -9.54
N LYS A 12 -12.50 -22.18 -9.94
CA LYS A 12 -13.16 -23.46 -10.18
C LYS A 12 -12.80 -24.13 -11.51
N GLU A 13 -12.37 -23.37 -12.52
CA GLU A 13 -12.08 -23.90 -13.87
C GLU A 13 -10.65 -24.49 -13.99
N VAL A 14 -9.71 -24.06 -13.16
CA VAL A 14 -8.27 -24.40 -13.30
C VAL A 14 -7.80 -25.44 -12.27
N GLY A 15 -8.68 -25.94 -11.40
CA GLY A 15 -8.37 -27.03 -10.46
C GLY A 15 -7.37 -26.67 -9.35
N ARG A 16 -7.02 -25.38 -9.18
CA ARG A 16 -6.20 -24.89 -8.05
C ARG A 16 -7.10 -24.35 -6.94
N SER A 17 -6.65 -24.52 -5.70
CA SER A 17 -7.41 -24.06 -4.52
C SER A 17 -7.45 -22.53 -4.43
N VAL A 18 -8.53 -21.97 -3.88
CA VAL A 18 -8.67 -20.52 -3.66
C VAL A 18 -7.51 -19.96 -2.82
N SER A 19 -7.01 -20.71 -1.83
CA SER A 19 -5.90 -20.26 -0.99
C SER A 19 -4.57 -20.16 -1.75
N GLU A 20 -4.38 -20.98 -2.78
CA GLU A 20 -3.21 -20.93 -3.64
C GLU A 20 -3.20 -19.65 -4.47
N TYR A 21 -4.33 -19.29 -5.06
CA TYR A 21 -4.49 -18.01 -5.76
C TYR A 21 -4.37 -16.80 -4.83
N GLU A 22 -4.91 -16.87 -3.63
CA GLU A 22 -4.81 -15.79 -2.63
C GLU A 22 -3.37 -15.57 -2.14
N GLY A 23 -2.59 -16.65 -1.98
CA GLY A 23 -1.17 -16.59 -1.65
C GLY A 23 -0.35 -15.88 -2.72
N VAL A 24 -0.47 -16.31 -3.98
CA VAL A 24 0.27 -15.72 -5.11
C VAL A 24 -0.18 -14.28 -5.37
N SER A 25 -1.49 -14.02 -5.34
CA SER A 25 -2.04 -12.67 -5.54
C SER A 25 -1.54 -11.71 -4.46
N GLY A 26 -1.45 -12.18 -3.21
CA GLY A 26 -0.84 -11.45 -2.11
C GLY A 26 0.61 -11.06 -2.40
N PHE A 27 1.48 -12.04 -2.66
CA PHE A 27 2.89 -11.85 -2.97
C PHE A 27 3.10 -10.91 -4.16
N SER A 28 2.46 -11.21 -5.29
CA SER A 28 2.72 -10.48 -6.51
C SER A 28 2.20 -9.05 -6.45
N SER A 29 1.05 -8.83 -5.78
CA SER A 29 0.53 -7.48 -5.58
C SER A 29 1.48 -6.60 -4.75
N THR A 30 2.18 -7.17 -3.76
CA THR A 30 3.15 -6.40 -2.95
C THR A 30 4.44 -6.10 -3.69
N VAL A 31 4.96 -7.04 -4.50
CA VAL A 31 6.10 -6.79 -5.39
C VAL A 31 5.79 -5.66 -6.37
N VAL A 32 4.68 -5.76 -7.11
CA VAL A 32 4.29 -4.72 -8.08
C VAL A 32 4.09 -3.38 -7.40
N SER A 33 3.37 -3.35 -6.28
CA SER A 33 3.12 -2.09 -5.56
C SER A 33 4.43 -1.42 -5.13
N LEU A 34 5.42 -2.21 -4.70
CA LEU A 34 6.74 -1.69 -4.32
C LEU A 34 7.48 -1.13 -5.54
N VAL A 35 7.57 -1.90 -6.63
CA VAL A 35 8.26 -1.49 -7.86
C VAL A 35 7.62 -0.24 -8.44
N VAL A 36 6.30 -0.25 -8.62
CA VAL A 36 5.54 0.90 -9.15
C VAL A 36 5.72 2.12 -8.25
N SER A 37 5.67 1.97 -6.93
CA SER A 37 5.86 3.11 -6.01
C SER A 37 7.26 3.70 -6.12
N ILE A 38 8.30 2.86 -6.11
CA ILE A 38 9.68 3.33 -6.24
C ILE A 38 9.87 4.03 -7.59
N GLU A 39 9.42 3.43 -8.68
CA GLU A 39 9.58 4.00 -10.01
C GLU A 39 8.79 5.32 -10.18
N TRP A 40 7.64 5.42 -9.52
CA TRP A 40 6.81 6.62 -9.57
C TRP A 40 7.39 7.79 -8.77
N PHE A 41 8.02 7.53 -7.62
CA PHE A 41 8.63 8.57 -6.78
C PHE A 41 10.07 8.89 -7.16
N ASP A 42 10.91 7.86 -7.32
CA ASP A 42 12.36 7.97 -7.40
C ASP A 42 12.93 7.75 -8.81
N GLY A 43 12.11 7.21 -9.72
CA GLY A 43 12.50 6.93 -11.10
C GLY A 43 12.82 5.44 -11.35
N PRO A 44 13.07 5.07 -12.61
CA PRO A 44 13.11 3.68 -13.05
C PRO A 44 14.20 2.87 -12.35
N LEU A 45 13.86 1.64 -11.96
CA LEU A 45 14.81 0.69 -11.40
C LEU A 45 15.56 -0.03 -12.53
N THR A 46 16.86 -0.27 -12.34
CA THR A 46 17.62 -1.13 -13.24
C THR A 46 17.13 -2.58 -13.13
N LEU A 47 17.43 -3.39 -14.14
CA LEU A 47 17.05 -4.81 -14.12
C LEU A 47 17.68 -5.52 -12.91
N GLU A 48 18.95 -5.25 -12.60
CA GLU A 48 19.63 -5.81 -11.43
C GLU A 48 18.92 -5.42 -10.12
N GLN A 49 18.48 -4.17 -9.99
CA GLN A 49 17.73 -3.72 -8.82
C GLN A 49 16.38 -4.43 -8.69
N LYS A 50 15.71 -4.72 -9.81
CA LYS A 50 14.44 -5.47 -9.82
C LYS A 50 14.63 -6.93 -9.40
N HIS A 51 15.68 -7.57 -9.90
CA HIS A 51 16.08 -8.92 -9.48
C HIS A 51 16.38 -8.96 -7.97
N ARG A 52 17.22 -8.05 -7.47
CA ARG A 52 17.54 -7.97 -6.03
C ARG A 52 16.31 -7.71 -5.17
N LEU A 53 15.44 -6.78 -5.60
CA LEU A 53 14.20 -6.46 -4.91
C LEU A 53 13.30 -7.69 -4.81
N LEU A 54 13.19 -8.50 -5.87
CA LEU A 54 12.44 -9.74 -5.83
C LEU A 54 13.05 -10.73 -4.84
N ASP A 55 14.36 -10.96 -4.90
CA ASP A 55 15.06 -11.89 -4.00
C ASP A 55 14.86 -11.52 -2.51
N GLU A 56 15.01 -10.24 -2.19
CA GLU A 56 14.73 -9.71 -0.86
C GLU A 56 13.26 -9.93 -0.49
N HIS A 57 12.33 -9.65 -1.42
CA HIS A 57 10.90 -9.85 -1.17
C HIS A 57 10.54 -11.32 -0.91
N VAL A 58 11.17 -12.26 -1.62
CA VAL A 58 11.04 -13.70 -1.38
C VAL A 58 11.50 -14.05 0.04
N GLN A 59 12.62 -13.49 0.50
CA GLN A 59 13.09 -13.68 1.86
C GLN A 59 12.08 -13.17 2.90
N TRP A 60 11.53 -11.97 2.71
CA TRP A 60 10.48 -11.43 3.60
C TRP A 60 9.22 -12.27 3.59
N TYR A 61 8.79 -12.76 2.42
CA TYR A 61 7.60 -13.59 2.30
C TYR A 61 7.73 -14.92 3.06
N ARG A 62 8.93 -15.53 3.05
CA ARG A 62 9.23 -16.72 3.87
C ARG A 62 9.06 -16.46 5.37
N LEU A 63 9.42 -15.28 5.86
CA LEU A 63 9.27 -14.92 7.28
C LEU A 63 7.81 -14.85 7.74
N TYR A 64 6.86 -14.62 6.81
CA TYR A 64 5.43 -14.68 7.12
C TYR A 64 4.88 -16.11 7.22
N GLY A 65 5.70 -17.15 6.97
CA GLY A 65 5.27 -18.54 7.02
C GLY A 65 4.30 -18.95 5.91
N MET A 66 4.29 -18.19 4.80
CA MET A 66 3.39 -18.43 3.67
C MET A 66 3.92 -19.55 2.75
N PRO A 67 3.05 -20.27 2.02
CA PRO A 67 3.47 -21.29 1.08
C PRO A 67 4.35 -20.74 -0.06
N MET A 68 5.48 -21.38 -0.33
CA MET A 68 6.47 -20.90 -1.32
C MET A 68 6.32 -21.47 -2.73
N HIS A 69 5.55 -22.54 -2.93
CA HIS A 69 5.38 -23.21 -4.24
C HIS A 69 4.78 -22.31 -5.33
N SER A 70 4.15 -21.23 -4.89
CA SER A 70 3.41 -20.26 -5.69
C SER A 70 4.23 -19.01 -6.02
N VAL A 71 5.41 -18.86 -5.42
CA VAL A 71 6.27 -17.69 -5.59
C VAL A 71 7.11 -17.86 -6.86
N PRO A 72 7.15 -16.86 -7.77
CA PRO A 72 7.98 -16.91 -8.96
C PRO A 72 9.47 -17.14 -8.63
N ALA A 73 10.14 -17.96 -9.44
CA ALA A 73 11.55 -18.32 -9.21
C ALA A 73 12.53 -17.24 -9.71
N SER A 74 12.08 -16.38 -10.61
CA SER A 74 12.86 -15.29 -11.20
C SER A 74 12.00 -14.05 -11.47
N TRP A 75 12.65 -12.93 -11.79
CA TRP A 75 11.97 -11.70 -12.20
C TRP A 75 11.19 -11.90 -13.51
N GLU A 76 11.74 -12.68 -14.44
CA GLU A 76 11.13 -12.99 -15.72
C GLU A 76 9.85 -13.84 -15.53
N ASP A 77 9.90 -14.87 -14.68
CA ASP A 77 8.70 -15.66 -14.33
C ASP A 77 7.63 -14.79 -13.66
N PHE A 78 8.07 -13.83 -12.84
CA PHE A 78 7.17 -12.87 -12.21
C PHE A 78 6.49 -11.96 -13.24
N LEU A 79 7.23 -11.47 -14.23
CA LEU A 79 6.67 -10.66 -15.31
C LEU A 79 5.63 -11.44 -16.14
N GLU A 80 5.92 -12.69 -16.48
CA GLU A 80 4.97 -13.55 -17.19
C GLU A 80 3.71 -13.80 -16.35
N TYR A 81 3.89 -14.12 -15.07
CA TYR A 81 2.77 -14.26 -14.14
C TYR A 81 1.93 -12.98 -14.09
N TRP A 82 2.57 -11.82 -13.99
CA TRP A 82 1.90 -10.53 -13.86
C TRP A 82 1.13 -10.13 -15.12
N ASP A 83 1.72 -10.31 -16.30
CA ASP A 83 1.03 -10.04 -17.57
C ASP A 83 -0.20 -10.93 -17.73
N ARG A 84 -0.07 -12.24 -17.46
CA ARG A 84 -1.20 -13.17 -17.44
C ARG A 84 -2.27 -12.76 -16.44
N MET A 85 -1.87 -12.37 -15.23
CA MET A 85 -2.80 -11.91 -14.20
C MET A 85 -3.63 -10.74 -14.70
N CYS A 86 -2.99 -9.70 -15.20
CA CYS A 86 -3.67 -8.49 -15.64
C CYS A 86 -4.57 -8.70 -16.87
N ARG A 87 -4.15 -9.55 -17.81
CA ARG A 87 -4.88 -9.76 -19.07
C ARG A 87 -5.96 -10.84 -19.03
N THR A 88 -5.82 -11.83 -18.16
CA THR A 88 -6.63 -13.06 -18.26
C THR A 88 -7.36 -13.43 -16.97
N VAL A 89 -6.90 -12.94 -15.82
CA VAL A 89 -7.43 -13.36 -14.52
C VAL A 89 -8.19 -12.24 -13.81
N LEU A 90 -7.74 -10.99 -13.91
CA LEU A 90 -8.48 -9.87 -13.32
C LEU A 90 -9.80 -9.65 -14.06
N GLU A 91 -10.85 -9.42 -13.28
CA GLU A 91 -12.20 -9.20 -13.77
C GLU A 91 -12.73 -7.85 -13.26
N ASP A 92 -13.54 -7.21 -14.08
CA ASP A 92 -14.37 -6.09 -13.63
C ASP A 92 -15.57 -6.65 -12.84
N ASN A 93 -15.55 -6.45 -11.53
CA ASN A 93 -16.57 -6.98 -10.63
C ASN A 93 -17.08 -5.89 -9.66
N LYS A 94 -18.19 -6.18 -8.99
CA LYS A 94 -18.83 -5.25 -8.06
C LYS A 94 -17.88 -4.79 -6.94
N ALA A 95 -17.11 -5.70 -6.34
CA ALA A 95 -16.20 -5.35 -5.25
C ALA A 95 -15.14 -4.34 -5.70
N THR A 96 -14.59 -4.52 -6.90
CA THR A 96 -13.68 -3.56 -7.54
C THR A 96 -14.36 -2.21 -7.74
N ARG A 97 -15.59 -2.18 -8.25
CA ARG A 97 -16.34 -0.94 -8.50
C ARG A 97 -16.69 -0.21 -7.20
N ASP A 98 -17.08 -0.93 -6.15
CA ASP A 98 -17.36 -0.37 -4.83
C ASP A 98 -16.12 0.27 -4.20
N VAL A 99 -14.93 -0.34 -4.36
CA VAL A 99 -13.66 0.22 -3.85
C VAL A 99 -13.26 1.50 -4.61
N LEU A 100 -13.61 1.60 -5.89
CA LEU A 100 -13.37 2.78 -6.72
C LEU A 100 -14.45 3.86 -6.54
N ASP A 101 -15.60 3.51 -5.95
CA ASP A 101 -16.65 4.46 -5.60
C ASP A 101 -16.29 5.24 -4.33
N LEU A 102 -15.58 6.33 -4.54
CA LEU A 102 -15.21 7.27 -3.49
C LEU A 102 -16.29 8.34 -3.25
N SER A 103 -17.47 8.22 -3.87
CA SER A 103 -18.52 9.24 -3.79
C SER A 103 -18.98 9.52 -2.37
N ASN A 104 -18.82 8.57 -1.44
CA ASN A 104 -19.20 8.70 -0.04
C ASN A 104 -18.01 8.78 0.92
N LEU A 105 -16.84 9.21 0.43
CA LEU A 105 -15.64 9.37 1.25
C LEU A 105 -15.89 10.34 2.42
N ASP A 106 -15.77 9.82 3.64
CA ASP A 106 -15.91 10.61 4.86
C ASP A 106 -14.64 11.44 5.14
N ARG A 107 -14.76 12.45 6.00
CA ARG A 107 -13.64 13.28 6.43
C ARG A 107 -12.58 12.41 7.12
N PRO A 108 -11.30 12.55 6.76
CA PRO A 108 -10.21 11.90 7.47
C PRO A 108 -10.23 12.23 8.97
N PRO A 109 -9.78 11.31 9.86
CA PRO A 109 -9.80 11.53 11.31
C PRO A 109 -9.10 12.82 11.79
N PHE A 110 -8.09 13.30 11.05
CA PHE A 110 -7.36 14.53 11.37
C PHE A 110 -8.08 15.82 10.88
N LEU A 111 -9.13 15.68 10.08
CA LEU A 111 -10.00 16.76 9.58
C LEU A 111 -11.40 16.73 10.21
N ARG A 112 -11.61 16.02 11.33
CA ARG A 112 -12.93 16.01 12.01
C ARG A 112 -13.41 17.40 12.43
N TRP A 113 -12.48 18.32 12.69
CA TRP A 113 -12.77 19.73 13.01
C TRP A 113 -13.28 20.53 11.81
N PHE A 114 -13.09 20.05 10.58
CA PHE A 114 -13.43 20.76 9.35
C PHE A 114 -14.94 20.69 9.07
N PRO A 115 -15.66 21.78 8.79
CA PRO A 115 -17.12 21.76 8.65
C PRO A 115 -17.64 20.77 7.59
N GLU A 116 -18.70 20.03 7.92
CA GLU A 116 -19.22 18.96 7.05
C GLU A 116 -19.78 19.49 5.73
N GLY A 117 -20.51 20.62 5.75
CA GLY A 117 -21.04 21.24 4.53
C GLY A 117 -19.93 21.64 3.57
N VAL A 118 -18.83 22.18 4.09
CA VAL A 118 -17.65 22.53 3.28
C VAL A 118 -16.97 21.27 2.75
N TRP A 119 -16.86 20.21 3.55
CA TRP A 119 -16.33 18.92 3.08
C TRP A 119 -17.14 18.37 1.91
N LYS A 120 -18.47 18.35 2.01
CA LYS A 120 -19.35 17.89 0.93
C LYS A 120 -19.11 18.66 -0.37
N LEU A 121 -18.80 19.95 -0.27
CA LEU A 121 -18.48 20.81 -1.42
C LEU A 121 -17.11 20.47 -2.04
N ILE A 122 -16.06 20.26 -1.23
CA ILE A 122 -14.70 19.99 -1.74
C ILE A 122 -14.43 18.51 -2.04
N ARG A 123 -15.29 17.60 -1.56
CA ARG A 123 -15.10 16.15 -1.71
C ARG A 123 -15.02 15.71 -3.18
N PRO A 124 -15.88 16.14 -4.12
CA PRO A 124 -15.82 15.67 -5.50
C PRO A 124 -14.46 15.86 -6.20
N PRO A 125 -13.82 17.05 -6.18
CA PRO A 125 -12.49 17.19 -6.78
C PRO A 125 -11.41 16.41 -6.01
N VAL A 126 -11.53 16.27 -4.68
CA VAL A 126 -10.61 15.43 -3.89
C VAL A 126 -10.71 13.96 -4.32
N THR A 127 -11.93 13.43 -4.44
CA THR A 127 -12.17 12.03 -4.85
C THR A 127 -11.76 11.79 -6.29
N ALA A 128 -11.98 12.76 -7.19
CA ALA A 128 -11.50 12.70 -8.56
C ALA A 128 -9.97 12.66 -8.63
N GLY A 129 -9.28 13.49 -7.82
CA GLY A 129 -7.82 13.47 -7.71
C GLY A 129 -7.28 12.15 -7.17
N PHE A 130 -7.88 11.59 -6.12
CA PHE A 130 -7.50 10.26 -5.59
C PHE A 130 -7.73 9.14 -6.61
N LEU A 131 -8.86 9.16 -7.31
CA LEU A 131 -9.15 8.19 -8.35
C LEU A 131 -8.16 8.32 -9.50
N TRP A 132 -7.87 9.53 -9.96
CA TRP A 132 -6.88 9.81 -11.01
C TRP A 132 -5.49 9.31 -10.61
N LEU A 133 -5.03 9.59 -9.39
CA LEU A 133 -3.76 9.08 -8.86
C LEU A 133 -3.73 7.55 -8.88
N THR A 134 -4.81 6.92 -8.39
CA THR A 134 -4.94 5.47 -8.31
C THR A 134 -4.93 4.81 -9.69
N VAL A 135 -5.77 5.30 -10.60
CA VAL A 135 -5.90 4.78 -11.96
C VAL A 135 -4.59 4.92 -12.73
N GLY A 136 -3.86 6.03 -12.55
CA GLY A 136 -2.56 6.23 -13.19
C GLY A 136 -1.47 5.25 -12.76
N LEU A 137 -1.63 4.60 -11.60
CA LEU A 137 -0.70 3.57 -11.10
C LEU A 137 -1.07 2.15 -11.58
N TYR A 138 -2.24 1.97 -12.20
CA TYR A 138 -2.64 0.67 -12.74
C TYR A 138 -1.90 0.33 -14.03
N ASP A 139 -1.64 -0.97 -14.20
CA ASP A 139 -1.19 -1.53 -15.47
C ASP A 139 -2.12 -1.09 -16.62
N PRO A 140 -1.60 -0.77 -17.82
CA PRO A 140 -2.43 -0.40 -18.96
C PRO A 140 -3.61 -1.35 -19.22
N SER A 141 -3.39 -2.67 -19.13
CA SER A 141 -4.43 -3.66 -19.38
C SER A 141 -5.55 -3.63 -18.31
N VAL A 142 -5.22 -3.33 -17.06
CA VAL A 142 -6.20 -3.16 -15.98
C VAL A 142 -7.02 -1.88 -16.16
N ARG A 143 -6.39 -0.80 -16.65
CA ARG A 143 -7.12 0.43 -16.98
C ARG A 143 -8.12 0.21 -18.10
N GLU A 144 -7.70 -0.48 -19.16
CA GLU A 144 -8.56 -0.84 -20.29
C GLU A 144 -9.74 -1.72 -19.84
N LEU A 145 -9.47 -2.77 -19.05
CA LEU A 145 -10.50 -3.63 -18.47
C LEU A 145 -11.55 -2.84 -17.69
N LEU A 146 -11.13 -1.84 -16.92
CA LEU A 146 -12.02 -0.99 -16.13
C LEU A 146 -12.69 0.14 -16.92
N GLY A 147 -12.35 0.31 -18.20
CA GLY A 147 -12.90 1.35 -19.07
C GLY A 147 -12.25 2.72 -18.92
N TYR A 148 -11.08 2.82 -18.26
CA TYR A 148 -10.35 4.07 -18.13
C TYR A 148 -9.47 4.33 -19.35
N ARG A 149 -9.67 5.47 -20.01
CA ARG A 149 -8.76 5.98 -21.03
C ARG A 149 -7.66 6.79 -20.37
N TRP A 150 -6.44 6.69 -20.89
CA TRP A 150 -5.31 7.42 -20.34
C TRP A 150 -4.50 8.06 -21.46
N SER A 151 -4.49 9.39 -21.49
CA SER A 151 -3.83 10.13 -22.56
C SER A 151 -2.32 10.32 -22.31
N ARG A 152 -1.54 10.60 -23.36
CA ARG A 152 -0.11 10.93 -23.21
C ARG A 152 0.14 12.15 -22.31
N PRO A 153 -0.60 13.27 -22.46
CA PRO A 153 -0.45 14.42 -21.55
C PRO A 153 -0.77 14.05 -20.10
N GLU A 154 -1.80 13.25 -19.88
CA GLU A 154 -2.21 12.79 -18.56
C GLU A 154 -1.16 11.89 -17.90
N ALA A 155 -0.56 10.97 -18.67
CA ALA A 155 0.58 10.17 -18.20
C ALA A 155 1.79 11.04 -17.83
N ALA A 156 2.09 12.07 -18.63
CA ALA A 156 3.19 12.99 -18.34
C ALA A 156 2.94 13.81 -17.08
N LEU A 157 1.71 14.29 -16.88
CA LEU A 157 1.31 14.99 -15.65
C LEU A 157 1.40 14.07 -14.42
N HIS A 158 0.92 12.84 -14.53
CA HIS A 158 0.99 11.86 -13.44
C HIS A 158 2.43 11.52 -13.05
N ALA A 159 3.31 11.31 -14.04
CA ALA A 159 4.74 11.12 -13.79
C ALA A 159 5.42 12.38 -13.21
N LEU A 160 4.99 13.58 -13.60
CA LEU A 160 5.50 14.82 -13.01
C LEU A 160 5.09 14.93 -11.53
N VAL A 161 3.82 14.65 -11.20
CA VAL A 161 3.33 14.66 -9.82
C VAL A 161 4.11 13.68 -8.96
N GLY A 162 4.30 12.44 -9.42
CA GLY A 162 5.12 11.44 -8.72
C GLY A 162 6.54 11.94 -8.43
N ARG A 163 7.22 12.48 -9.44
CA ARG A 163 8.57 13.05 -9.28
C ARG A 163 8.62 14.24 -8.31
N VAL A 164 7.64 15.14 -8.36
CA VAL A 164 7.56 16.28 -7.43
C VAL A 164 7.39 15.80 -6.00
N ILE A 165 6.52 14.80 -5.77
CA ILE A 165 6.36 14.20 -4.45
C ILE A 165 7.66 13.53 -4.01
N GLY A 166 8.29 12.73 -4.87
CA GLY A 166 9.58 12.09 -4.60
C GLY A 166 10.67 13.10 -4.22
N LEU A 167 10.80 14.20 -4.96
CA LEU A 167 11.70 15.31 -4.61
C LEU A 167 11.36 15.92 -3.25
N GLY A 168 10.07 16.14 -2.96
CA GLY A 168 9.62 16.62 -1.65
C GLY A 168 10.05 15.69 -0.51
N THR A 169 9.99 14.37 -0.71
CA THR A 169 10.43 13.40 0.31
C THR A 169 11.94 13.47 0.58
N LYS A 170 12.76 13.89 -0.40
CA LYS A 170 14.21 14.07 -0.21
C LYS A 170 14.53 15.22 0.74
N LEU A 171 13.63 16.19 0.90
CA LEU A 171 13.76 17.28 1.88
C LEU A 171 13.47 16.81 3.32
N VAL A 172 12.76 15.70 3.49
CA VAL A 172 12.53 15.11 4.82
C VAL A 172 13.85 14.49 5.31
N PRO A 173 14.33 14.84 6.52
CA PRO A 173 15.55 14.24 7.04
C PRO A 173 15.43 12.72 7.11
N TRP A 174 16.50 12.00 6.75
CA TRP A 174 16.51 10.54 6.62
C TRP A 174 15.82 9.81 7.78
N ARG A 175 16.09 10.23 9.02
CA ARG A 175 15.51 9.66 10.24
C ARG A 175 13.97 9.69 10.25
N TYR A 176 13.36 10.73 9.70
CA TYR A 176 11.90 10.94 9.70
C TYR A 176 11.19 10.35 8.47
N ARG A 177 11.94 9.80 7.49
CA ARG A 177 11.36 9.05 6.38
C ARG A 177 10.78 7.70 6.81
N TYR A 178 11.19 7.21 7.98
CA TYR A 178 10.73 5.94 8.52
C TYR A 178 9.51 6.10 9.42
N HIS A 179 8.58 5.14 9.31
CA HIS A 179 7.50 4.96 10.26
C HIS A 179 8.06 4.94 11.71
N PRO A 180 7.39 5.55 12.72
CA PRO A 180 7.91 5.67 14.08
C PRO A 180 8.51 4.38 14.67
N ARG A 181 7.88 3.22 14.43
CA ARG A 181 8.41 1.91 14.86
C ARG A 181 9.75 1.55 14.21
N ALA A 182 9.89 1.74 12.89
CA ALA A 182 11.13 1.48 12.16
C ALA A 182 12.23 2.47 12.56
N ARG A 183 11.87 3.75 12.73
CA ARG A 183 12.76 4.79 13.26
C ARG A 183 13.28 4.44 14.65
N ALA A 184 12.44 3.95 15.55
CA ALA A 184 12.87 3.51 16.88
C ALA A 184 13.86 2.33 16.79
N GLY A 185 13.67 1.41 15.84
CA GLY A 185 14.65 0.36 15.56
C GLY A 185 16.02 0.91 15.14
N TRP A 186 16.04 1.87 14.22
CA TRP A 186 17.28 2.57 13.83
C TRP A 186 17.89 3.38 14.98
N ASP A 187 17.07 4.04 15.79
CA ASP A 187 17.54 4.81 16.93
C ASP A 187 18.21 3.91 17.97
N ARG A 188 17.72 2.67 18.18
CA ARG A 188 18.43 1.65 18.98
C ARG A 188 19.75 1.24 18.34
N ALA A 189 19.74 0.91 17.05
CA ALA A 189 20.94 0.46 16.33
C ALA A 189 22.05 1.52 16.31
N PHE A 190 21.69 2.81 16.24
CA PHE A 190 22.63 3.93 16.29
C PHE A 190 22.91 4.45 17.71
N GLY A 191 22.40 3.80 18.75
CA GLY A 191 22.64 4.20 20.14
C GLY A 191 22.01 5.52 20.57
N ARG A 192 21.00 6.03 19.84
CA ARG A 192 20.24 7.23 20.25
C ARG A 192 19.27 6.95 21.40
N ILE A 193 18.84 5.70 21.53
CA ILE A 193 18.06 5.18 22.66
C ILE A 193 18.64 3.82 23.09
N PRO A 194 18.44 3.39 24.36
CA PRO A 194 18.90 2.10 24.84
C PRO A 194 18.41 0.92 23.99
N ALA A 195 19.27 -0.08 23.76
CA ALA A 195 18.95 -1.24 22.91
C ALA A 195 17.79 -2.10 23.45
N ASP A 196 17.55 -2.06 24.75
CA ASP A 196 16.47 -2.74 25.47
C ASP A 196 15.18 -1.90 25.55
N THR A 197 15.15 -0.70 24.96
CA THR A 197 13.94 0.12 24.90
C THR A 197 12.80 -0.70 24.28
N GLY A 198 11.65 -0.76 24.96
CA GLY A 198 10.47 -1.49 24.50
C GLY A 198 9.98 -1.08 23.11
N LEU A 199 9.11 -1.90 22.52
CA LEU A 199 8.50 -1.59 21.24
C LEU A 199 7.61 -0.36 21.36
N LEU A 200 7.78 0.58 20.42
CA LEU A 200 6.90 1.74 20.35
C LEU A 200 5.49 1.28 19.97
N GLU A 201 4.51 1.57 20.81
CA GLU A 201 3.12 1.16 20.60
C GLU A 201 2.32 2.13 19.73
N THR A 202 1.22 1.63 19.16
CA THR A 202 0.26 2.49 18.46
C THR A 202 -0.32 3.51 19.45
N PRO A 203 -0.45 4.80 19.08
CA PRO A 203 -1.01 5.80 20.00
C PRO A 203 -2.50 5.56 20.25
N GLY A 204 -3.02 6.06 21.38
CA GLY A 204 -4.42 5.87 21.79
C GLY A 204 -5.46 6.25 20.73
N ARG A 205 -5.18 7.28 19.90
CA ARG A 205 -6.05 7.73 18.81
C ARG A 205 -6.27 6.70 17.68
N ASN A 206 -5.39 5.71 17.57
CA ASN A 206 -5.45 4.65 16.56
C ASN A 206 -6.03 3.34 17.15
N LEU A 207 -6.40 3.32 18.43
CA LEU A 207 -6.97 2.14 19.07
C LEU A 207 -8.40 1.89 18.54
N PRO A 208 -8.85 0.62 18.58
CA PRO A 208 -10.24 0.30 18.28
C PRO A 208 -11.24 1.06 19.17
N PRO A 209 -12.50 1.17 18.72
CA PRO A 209 -13.62 1.53 19.58
C PRO A 209 -13.61 0.74 20.89
N LEU A 210 -14.07 1.35 21.98
CA LEU A 210 -13.95 0.78 23.33
C LEU A 210 -14.57 -0.62 23.43
N ASP A 211 -15.71 -0.85 22.78
CA ASP A 211 -16.42 -2.12 22.72
C ASP A 211 -15.68 -3.22 21.95
N ARG A 212 -14.64 -2.87 21.18
CA ARG A 212 -13.85 -3.79 20.36
C ARG A 212 -12.43 -4.01 20.88
N ARG A 213 -12.00 -3.32 21.93
CA ARG A 213 -10.60 -3.38 22.40
C ARG A 213 -10.19 -4.73 22.96
N ASP A 214 -11.13 -5.48 23.51
CA ASP A 214 -10.88 -6.83 24.03
C ASP A 214 -11.03 -7.93 22.97
N SER A 215 -11.36 -7.56 21.71
CA SER A 215 -11.47 -8.52 20.62
C SER A 215 -10.08 -8.99 20.17
N PRO A 216 -9.87 -10.32 20.03
CA PRO A 216 -8.59 -10.86 19.55
C PRO A 216 -8.27 -10.50 18.09
N MET A 217 -9.25 -9.96 17.34
CA MET A 217 -9.02 -9.49 15.96
C MET A 217 -8.23 -8.19 15.88
N HIS A 218 -8.11 -7.46 16.99
CA HIS A 218 -7.48 -6.16 17.01
C HIS A 218 -6.23 -6.15 17.87
N TYR A 219 -5.16 -5.60 17.30
CA TYR A 219 -4.01 -5.20 18.09
C TYR A 219 -4.37 -3.99 18.96
N SER A 220 -4.60 -4.22 20.25
CA SER A 220 -5.01 -3.19 21.22
C SER A 220 -4.10 -3.21 22.46
N PRO A 221 -2.88 -2.64 22.37
CA PRO A 221 -1.98 -2.59 23.52
C PRO A 221 -2.60 -1.70 24.62
N LYS A 222 -2.25 -1.98 25.88
CA LYS A 222 -2.61 -1.12 27.02
C LYS A 222 -1.77 0.17 26.96
N VAL A 223 -2.21 1.12 26.14
CA VAL A 223 -1.56 2.43 26.04
C VAL A 223 -1.97 3.24 27.26
N THR A 224 -1.14 3.25 28.31
CA THR A 224 -1.19 4.31 29.31
C THR A 224 -0.77 5.62 28.62
N ASP A 225 -1.43 6.75 28.90
CA ASP A 225 -1.16 8.09 28.31
C ASP A 225 0.27 8.64 28.47
N ARG A 226 1.23 7.82 28.93
CA ARG A 226 2.65 8.12 29.13
C ARG A 226 3.42 8.50 27.86
N HIS A 227 2.85 8.32 26.67
CA HIS A 227 3.46 8.71 25.39
C HIS A 227 2.87 10.00 24.80
N ARG A 228 2.47 10.96 25.64
CA ARG A 228 2.50 12.36 25.19
C ARG A 228 3.97 12.68 24.96
N PRO A 229 4.42 13.06 23.74
CA PRO A 229 5.77 13.56 23.59
C PRO A 229 5.90 14.73 24.56
N THR A 230 6.73 14.56 25.58
CA THR A 230 7.20 15.66 26.40
C THR A 230 7.69 16.70 25.42
N SER A 231 7.12 17.91 25.51
CA SER A 231 7.50 19.09 24.75
C SER A 231 9.00 19.04 24.44
N VAL A 232 9.34 19.02 23.15
CA VAL A 232 10.67 19.38 22.73
C VAL A 232 10.86 20.81 23.23
N SER A 233 11.67 20.99 24.27
CA SER A 233 12.12 22.31 24.69
C SER A 233 12.80 23.00 23.49
N PRO A 234 12.63 24.33 23.38
CA PRO A 234 12.92 25.11 22.16
C PRO A 234 14.33 24.92 21.60
#